data_AF-A0A3C0CXK6-F1
#
_entry.id   AF-A0A3C0CXK6-F1
#
_cell.length_a   1.000
_cell.length_b   1.000
_cell.length_c   1.000
_cell.angle_alpha   90.00
_cell.angle_beta   90.00
_cell.angle_gamma   90.00
#
_symmetry.space_group_name_H-M   'P 1'
#
loop_
_entity.id
_entity.type
_entity.pdbx_description
1 polymer ?
#
loop_
_entity_poly.entity_id
_entity_poly.type
_entity_poly.pdbx_seq_one_letter_code
_entity_poly.pdbx_strand_id
1 'polypeptide(L)'
;MYRSLETACINAVEDGLLHGIVVAAGRSTSVDFLWAWGDASVCPERRPMAVNSIFDMASVTKVVATASACGICIDRGLLNPDAPVADYIGNIGSLNNTSILVRDLATHVSGLSNQKVINT
;
A
#
# COMPACT_ATOMS: atom_id res chain seq x y z
N MET A 1 8.38 -19.45 -18.43
CA MET A 1 9.02 -18.55 -17.45
C MET A 1 8.22 -18.48 -16.15
N TYR A 2 6.88 -18.41 -16.18
CA TYR A 2 6.05 -18.26 -14.97
C TYR A 2 5.52 -19.56 -14.36
N ARG A 3 5.85 -20.73 -14.93
CA ARG A 3 5.31 -22.03 -14.47
C ARG A 3 5.65 -22.35 -13.02
N SER A 4 6.87 -22.07 -12.58
CA SER A 4 7.26 -22.28 -11.18
C SER A 4 6.53 -21.34 -10.23
N LEU A 5 6.19 -20.13 -10.68
CA LEU A 5 5.38 -19.18 -9.92
C LEU A 5 3.94 -19.66 -9.80
N GLU A 6 3.32 -20.09 -10.91
CA GLU A 6 1.99 -20.70 -10.90
C GLU A 6 1.94 -21.90 -9.96
N THR A 7 2.90 -22.84 -10.06
CA THR A 7 2.95 -24.00 -9.17
C THR A 7 3.07 -23.60 -7.69
N ALA A 8 3.93 -22.64 -7.35
CA ALA A 8 4.04 -22.15 -5.98
C ALA A 8 2.74 -21.52 -5.47
N CYS A 9 2.05 -20.74 -6.31
CA CYS A 9 0.78 -20.12 -5.98
C CYS A 9 -0.35 -21.15 -5.81
N ILE A 10 -0.42 -22.16 -6.68
CA ILE A 10 -1.39 -23.26 -6.58
C ILE A 10 -1.17 -24.00 -5.25
N ASN A 11 0.07 -24.42 -4.97
CA ASN A 11 0.39 -25.13 -3.74
C ASN A 11 0.03 -24.30 -2.50
N ALA A 12 0.29 -22.98 -2.50
CA ALA A 12 -0.09 -22.12 -1.37
C ALA A 12 -1.61 -22.06 -1.13
N VAL A 13 -2.42 -22.17 -2.18
CA VAL A 13 -3.88 -22.27 -2.05
C VAL A 13 -4.30 -23.66 -1.57
N GLU A 14 -3.72 -24.72 -2.15
CA GLU A 14 -4.03 -26.12 -1.77
C GLU A 14 -3.62 -26.44 -0.33
N ASP A 15 -2.50 -25.87 0.14
CA ASP A 15 -2.01 -25.98 1.52
C ASP A 15 -2.79 -25.08 2.50
N GLY A 16 -3.77 -24.30 2.02
CA GLY A 16 -4.62 -23.45 2.85
C GLY A 16 -3.96 -22.18 3.38
N LEU A 17 -2.81 -21.78 2.83
CA LEU A 17 -2.13 -20.53 3.20
C LEU A 17 -2.85 -19.29 2.65
N LEU A 18 -3.52 -19.44 1.51
CA LEU A 18 -4.28 -18.41 0.82
C LEU A 18 -5.62 -18.97 0.35
N HIS A 19 -6.68 -18.17 0.36
CA HIS A 19 -7.95 -18.58 -0.26
C HIS A 19 -7.89 -18.47 -1.79
N GLY A 20 -7.19 -17.47 -2.30
CA GLY A 20 -7.00 -17.23 -3.72
C GLY A 20 -5.97 -16.14 -3.96
N ILE A 21 -5.54 -16.01 -5.20
CA ILE A 21 -4.43 -15.13 -5.59
C ILE A 21 -4.59 -14.63 -7.02
N VAL A 22 -4.15 -13.40 -7.26
CA VAL A 22 -3.94 -12.82 -8.60
C VAL A 22 -2.48 -12.42 -8.72
N VAL A 23 -1.87 -12.75 -9.84
CA VAL A 23 -0.46 -12.44 -10.14
C VAL A 23 -0.38 -11.68 -11.45
N ALA A 24 0.26 -10.52 -11.41
CA ALA A 24 0.65 -9.76 -12.58
C ALA A 24 2.18 -9.60 -12.60
N ALA A 25 2.81 -9.90 -13.74
CA ALA A 25 4.25 -9.70 -13.94
C ALA A 25 4.51 -9.18 -15.35
N GLY A 26 5.55 -8.36 -15.51
CA GLY A 26 5.86 -7.74 -16.79
C GLY A 26 7.02 -6.76 -16.72
N ARG A 27 7.02 -5.83 -17.66
CA ARG A 27 8.05 -4.79 -17.85
C ARG A 27 7.43 -3.41 -17.70
N SER A 28 8.24 -2.36 -17.82
CA SER A 28 7.76 -0.97 -17.74
C SER A 28 6.66 -0.62 -18.75
N THR A 29 6.57 -1.36 -19.86
CA THR A 29 5.62 -1.08 -20.97
C THR A 29 4.60 -2.19 -21.21
N SER A 30 4.66 -3.31 -20.49
CA SER A 30 3.80 -4.47 -20.75
C SER A 30 3.53 -5.31 -19.50
N VAL A 31 2.36 -5.94 -19.45
CA VAL A 31 2.06 -7.05 -18.52
C VAL A 31 2.19 -8.33 -19.33
N ASP A 32 3.28 -9.06 -19.11
CA ASP A 32 3.62 -10.27 -19.86
C ASP A 32 2.91 -11.51 -19.30
N PHE A 33 2.42 -11.42 -18.06
CA PHE A 33 1.71 -12.49 -17.36
C PHE A 33 0.65 -11.89 -16.43
N LEU A 34 -0.60 -12.34 -16.56
CA LEU A 34 -1.71 -11.99 -15.69
C LEU A 34 -2.57 -13.24 -15.47
N TRP A 35 -2.68 -13.67 -14.23
CA TRP A 35 -3.30 -14.95 -13.90
C TRP A 35 -3.93 -14.93 -12.52
N ALA A 36 -4.93 -15.77 -12.29
CA ALA A 36 -5.66 -15.87 -11.04
C ALA A 36 -5.97 -17.33 -10.69
N TRP A 37 -6.02 -17.64 -9.39
CA TRP A 37 -6.35 -18.99 -8.88
C TRP A 37 -6.99 -18.96 -7.49
N GLY A 38 -7.75 -20.00 -7.16
CA GLY A 38 -8.49 -20.13 -5.91
C GLY A 38 -9.76 -19.30 -5.87
N ASP A 39 -10.15 -18.87 -4.67
CA ASP A 39 -11.39 -18.18 -4.39
C ASP A 39 -11.16 -16.75 -3.85
N ALA A 40 -11.91 -15.78 -4.39
CA ALA A 40 -12.00 -14.41 -3.88
C ALA A 40 -12.83 -14.30 -2.59
N SER A 41 -13.68 -15.28 -2.32
CA SER A 41 -14.47 -15.37 -1.09
C SER A 41 -14.79 -16.84 -0.83
N VAL A 42 -14.74 -17.26 0.43
CA VAL A 42 -15.10 -18.62 0.86
C VAL A 42 -16.39 -18.61 1.69
N CYS A 43 -16.65 -17.50 2.39
CA CYS A 43 -17.82 -17.27 3.23
C CYS A 43 -18.24 -15.79 3.08
N PRO A 44 -19.54 -15.45 3.02
CA PRO A 44 -20.70 -16.34 3.12
C PRO A 44 -20.97 -17.17 1.86
N GLU A 45 -20.43 -16.77 0.72
CA GLU A 45 -20.60 -17.44 -0.57
C GLU A 45 -19.23 -17.69 -1.21
N ARG A 46 -19.01 -18.90 -1.70
CA ARG A 46 -17.78 -19.22 -2.43
C ARG A 46 -17.80 -18.53 -3.79
N ARG A 47 -16.80 -17.68 -4.05
CA ARG A 47 -16.65 -16.98 -5.32
C ARG A 47 -15.26 -17.23 -5.89
N PRO A 48 -15.14 -17.71 -7.15
CA PRO A 48 -13.84 -17.89 -7.79
C PRO A 48 -13.05 -16.58 -7.87
N MET A 49 -11.73 -16.70 -7.75
CA MET A 49 -10.81 -15.60 -8.00
C MET A 49 -10.76 -15.26 -9.49
N ALA A 50 -10.85 -13.99 -9.82
CA ALA A 50 -10.70 -13.47 -11.18
C ALA A 50 -9.61 -12.39 -11.24
N VAL A 51 -8.97 -12.22 -12.40
CA VAL A 51 -7.88 -11.26 -12.59
C VAL A 51 -8.28 -9.79 -12.35
N ASN A 52 -9.57 -9.50 -12.37
CA ASN A 52 -10.16 -8.19 -12.09
C ASN A 52 -10.83 -8.10 -10.71
N SER A 53 -10.58 -9.05 -9.82
CA SER A 53 -11.08 -8.99 -8.44
C SER A 53 -10.50 -7.76 -7.72
N ILE A 54 -11.35 -7.10 -6.93
CA ILE A 54 -10.97 -5.89 -6.19
C ILE A 54 -10.51 -6.27 -4.79
N PHE A 55 -9.40 -5.70 -4.36
CA PHE A 55 -8.78 -5.93 -3.05
C PHE A 55 -8.60 -4.62 -2.29
N ASP A 56 -8.70 -4.68 -0.97
CA ASP A 56 -8.13 -3.63 -0.11
C ASP A 56 -6.60 -3.71 -0.19
N MET A 57 -5.97 -2.62 -0.60
CA MET A 57 -4.53 -2.53 -0.79
C MET A 57 -3.76 -2.19 0.49
N ALA A 58 -4.47 -1.87 1.58
CA ALA A 58 -3.90 -1.56 2.88
C ALA A 58 -2.71 -0.59 2.76
N SER A 59 -1.53 -0.98 3.25
CA SER A 59 -0.35 -0.10 3.23
C SER A 59 0.28 0.09 1.86
N VAL A 60 -0.05 -0.70 0.83
CA VAL A 60 0.39 -0.43 -0.55
C VAL A 60 -0.13 0.94 -1.02
N THR A 61 -1.26 1.38 -0.48
CA THR A 61 -1.82 2.73 -0.68
C THR A 61 -0.80 3.84 -0.39
N LYS A 62 0.10 3.67 0.59
CA LYS A 62 1.12 4.68 0.92
C LYS A 62 2.02 4.99 -0.26
N VAL A 63 2.43 3.96 -1.01
CA VAL A 63 3.35 4.12 -2.14
C VAL A 63 2.59 4.57 -3.39
N VAL A 64 1.51 3.85 -3.74
CA VAL A 64 0.83 4.06 -5.02
C VAL A 64 0.01 5.36 -5.02
N ALA A 65 -0.65 5.68 -3.90
CA ALA A 65 -1.49 6.87 -3.81
C ALA A 65 -0.80 8.02 -3.07
N THR A 66 -0.42 7.82 -1.80
CA THR A 66 0.06 8.94 -0.96
C THR A 66 1.38 9.51 -1.45
N ALA A 67 2.40 8.67 -1.69
CA ALA A 67 3.72 9.14 -2.14
C ALA A 67 3.64 9.77 -3.54
N SER A 68 2.87 9.17 -4.46
CA SER A 68 2.60 9.76 -5.78
C SER A 68 1.93 11.13 -5.69
N ALA A 69 0.91 11.27 -4.85
CA ALA A 69 0.23 12.55 -4.63
C ALA A 69 1.17 13.60 -4.04
N CYS A 70 1.99 13.22 -3.04
CA CYS A 70 3.03 14.09 -2.49
C CYS A 70 4.02 14.53 -3.56
N GLY A 71 4.48 13.61 -4.42
CA GLY A 71 5.37 13.93 -5.55
C GLY A 71 4.78 14.97 -6.50
N ILE A 72 3.49 14.80 -6.86
CA ILE A 72 2.76 15.78 -7.70
C ILE A 72 2.65 17.14 -6.99
N CYS A 73 2.38 17.16 -5.68
CA CYS A 73 2.30 18.41 -4.92
C CYS A 73 3.66 19.10 -4.82
N ILE A 74 4.75 18.33 -4.64
CA ILE A 74 6.12 18.86 -4.62
C ILE A 74 6.46 19.48 -5.97
N ASP A 75 6.21 18.77 -7.07
CA ASP A 75 6.44 19.25 -8.43
C ASP A 75 5.70 20.57 -8.73
N ARG A 76 4.49 20.72 -8.18
CA ARG A 76 3.67 21.94 -8.30
C ARG A 76 4.00 23.04 -7.31
N GLY A 77 4.99 22.86 -6.42
CA GLY A 77 5.33 23.81 -5.37
C GLY A 77 4.27 23.95 -4.26
N LEU A 78 3.35 22.99 -4.15
CA LEU A 78 2.28 22.96 -3.14
C LEU A 78 2.70 22.27 -1.84
N LEU A 79 3.79 21.50 -1.87
CA LEU A 79 4.32 20.78 -0.72
C LEU A 79 5.84 20.89 -0.71
N ASN A 80 6.41 21.46 0.35
CA ASN A 80 7.84 21.48 0.59
C ASN A 80 8.22 20.35 1.59
N PRO A 81 9.04 19.36 1.20
CA PRO A 81 9.49 18.28 2.09
C PRO A 81 10.20 18.77 3.34
N ASP A 82 10.80 19.96 3.27
CA ASP A 82 11.65 20.54 4.32
C ASP A 82 10.88 21.53 5.20
N ALA A 83 9.59 21.76 4.92
CA ALA A 83 8.74 22.57 5.77
C ALA A 83 8.18 21.74 6.94
N PRO A 84 7.94 22.38 8.10
CA PRO A 84 7.14 21.81 9.18
C PRO A 84 5.77 21.35 8.67
N VAL A 85 5.33 20.16 9.08
CA VAL A 85 3.97 19.67 8.73
C VAL A 85 2.89 20.60 9.28
N ALA A 86 3.17 21.28 10.40
CA ALA A 86 2.24 22.20 11.03
C ALA A 86 1.84 23.39 10.14
N ASP A 87 2.66 23.73 9.14
CA ASP A 87 2.36 24.79 8.16
C ASP A 87 1.20 24.40 7.23
N TYR A 88 0.92 23.09 7.07
CA TYR A 88 -0.12 22.58 6.18
C TYR A 88 -1.40 22.17 6.90
N ILE A 89 -1.27 21.54 8.08
CA ILE A 89 -2.41 20.90 8.77
C ILE A 89 -2.58 21.35 10.23
N GLY A 90 -1.82 22.36 10.68
CA GLY A 90 -1.88 22.86 12.05
C GLY A 90 -1.13 21.98 13.05
N ASN A 91 -1.40 22.17 14.34
CA ASN A 91 -0.61 21.53 15.39
C ASN A 91 -0.81 19.99 15.43
N ILE A 92 0.25 19.25 15.11
CA ILE A 92 0.31 17.78 15.12
C ILE A 92 0.99 17.18 16.37
N GLY A 93 1.15 17.98 17.43
CA GLY A 93 1.95 17.61 18.59
C GLY A 93 3.45 17.75 18.29
N SER A 94 4.19 18.35 19.22
CA SER A 94 5.64 18.43 19.13
C SER A 94 6.28 17.31 19.96
N LEU A 95 7.16 16.52 19.36
CA LEU A 95 8.07 15.66 20.11
C LEU A 95 9.27 16.52 20.53
N ASN A 96 9.47 16.68 21.83
CA ASN A 96 10.64 17.38 22.41
C ASN A 96 10.90 18.80 21.85
N ASN A 97 9.84 19.58 21.58
CA ASN A 97 9.92 20.92 20.97
C ASN A 97 10.62 20.97 19.59
N THR A 98 10.82 19.82 18.93
CA THR A 98 11.35 19.76 17.57
C THR A 98 10.19 19.69 16.58
N SER A 99 10.26 20.49 15.52
CA SER A 99 9.24 20.47 14.47
C SER A 99 9.39 19.20 13.62
N ILE A 100 8.28 18.49 13.40
CA ILE A 100 8.23 17.36 12.46
C ILE A 100 8.12 17.92 11.04
N LEU A 101 9.07 17.58 10.18
CA LEU A 101 9.06 17.97 8.78
C LEU A 101 8.21 17.01 7.95
N VAL A 102 7.74 17.47 6.79
CA VAL A 102 6.97 16.63 5.86
C VAL A 102 7.74 15.36 5.47
N ARG A 103 9.05 15.50 5.21
CA ARG A 103 9.92 14.35 4.90
C ARG A 103 10.01 13.33 6.03
N ASP A 104 9.95 13.76 7.29
CA ASP A 104 10.07 12.85 8.44
C ASP A 104 8.88 11.89 8.54
N LEU A 105 7.68 12.37 8.17
CA LEU A 105 6.50 11.51 8.02
C LEU A 105 6.66 10.53 6.85
N ALA A 106 7.10 11.04 5.69
CA ALA A 106 7.22 10.26 4.47
C ALA A 106 8.26 9.12 4.58
N THR A 107 9.29 9.30 5.42
CA THR A 107 10.38 8.32 5.60
C THR A 107 10.32 7.59 6.93
N HIS A 108 9.24 7.72 7.70
CA HIS A 108 9.03 7.03 8.98
C HIS A 108 10.08 7.35 10.07
N VAL A 109 10.58 8.59 10.12
CA VAL A 109 11.56 9.05 11.12
C VAL A 109 11.04 10.19 12.01
N SER A 110 9.74 10.50 11.94
CA SER A 110 9.11 11.55 12.76
C SER A 110 9.05 11.25 14.26
N GLY A 111 9.29 10.00 14.68
CA GLY A 111 9.16 9.56 16.06
C GLY A 111 7.72 9.37 16.55
N LEU A 112 6.71 9.56 15.67
CA LEU A 112 5.32 9.29 16.01
C LEU A 112 5.06 7.78 16.11
N SER A 113 4.28 7.37 17.11
CA SER A 113 3.84 5.98 17.24
C SER A 113 2.74 5.66 16.22
N ASN A 114 2.53 4.37 15.94
CA ASN A 114 1.43 3.90 15.11
C ASN A 114 0.10 3.79 15.87
N GLN A 115 0.05 4.22 17.14
CA GLN A 115 -1.15 4.13 17.95
C GLN A 115 -2.15 5.16 17.44
N LYS A 116 -3.38 4.69 17.16
CA LYS A 116 -4.49 5.60 16.91
C LYS A 116 -4.75 6.35 18.22
N VAL A 117 -4.69 7.68 18.17
CA VAL A 117 -5.19 8.51 19.26
C VAL A 117 -6.70 8.29 19.30
N ILE A 118 -7.14 7.39 20.17
CA ILE A 118 -8.56 7.26 20.50
C ILE A 118 -8.80 8.40 21.49
N ASN A 119 -9.43 9.48 21.04
CA ASN A 119 -9.99 10.46 21.96
C ASN A 119 -11.15 9.77 22.69
N THR A 120 -10.84 9.14 23.83
CA THR A 120 -11.80 8.86 24.90
C THR A 120 -12.00 10.10 25.74
#